data_AF-A0A5D0GNK1-F1
#
_entry.id   AF-A0A5D0GNK1-F1
#
_cell.length_a   1.000
_cell.length_b   1.000
_cell.length_c   1.000
_cell.angle_alpha   90.00
_cell.angle_beta   90.00
_cell.angle_gamma   90.00
#
_symmetry.space_group_name_H-M   'P 1'
#
loop_
_entity.id
_entity.type
_entity.pdbx_description
1 polymer ?
#
loop_
_entity_poly.entity_id
_entity_poly.type
_entity_poly.pdbx_seq_one_letter_code
_entity_poly.pdbx_strand_id
1 'polypeptide(L)'
;MNNETFGMTFQYAICLHFNIENDISFSRIDNGLLKSFIESKIINKIFRGKAKPVEYLTTSKKFTSPYITRCPHNFLLENEETFSVRTFKGNGKMFAPKVVGQAGDETFNHFFGDLYPDIINRNNFKKFCLSKINEMLPIIVDYALVSDYNCWFYRNDDTFNYEILKRDDLPDLTFDLKDFSFTKPTEQSWNESNTVKFKEKTVLELQLHNNRSGYKIRLHRENFPELLKKEKVINNSMLGDTAELAICNVFKLDPGNDSDRLINNSDKEILRNFIIHYTEHKDKLFPLIPIKYAGTEKRERGSQSKSGVDFYLEKDNTLSVKTNKSKSFKVCPPEIGQPSPKTFDLYFSDKGWYDGNIDENKFRELVRNTNTVSLLLREYVKFLNECDYLLWSLYLNDNELTSQIINKSELEGITFNPNLIDYSNDFTEKSSVTIKYGSNKKISIGEFQVHSARNSLKFRFNFGNLLSLK
;
A
#
# COMPACT_ATOMS: atom_id res chain seq x y z
N MET A 1 17.73 -27.18 16.62
CA MET A 1 17.93 -25.86 15.97
C MET A 1 16.59 -25.23 15.60
N ASN A 2 16.32 -24.03 16.13
CA ASN A 2 15.05 -23.30 15.95
C ASN A 2 15.02 -22.46 14.65
N ASN A 3 13.87 -21.86 14.32
CA ASN A 3 13.71 -21.01 13.13
C ASN A 3 14.47 -19.69 13.21
N GLU A 4 14.75 -19.20 14.43
CA GLU A 4 15.51 -17.97 14.65
C GLU A 4 16.96 -18.14 14.21
N THR A 5 17.66 -19.19 14.66
CA THR A 5 19.02 -19.53 14.21
C THR A 5 19.08 -19.68 12.68
N PHE A 6 18.08 -20.34 12.08
CA PHE A 6 17.98 -20.48 10.63
C PHE A 6 17.89 -19.11 9.92
N GLY A 7 17.04 -18.21 10.43
CA GLY A 7 16.89 -16.86 9.88
C GLY A 7 18.11 -15.97 10.06
N MET A 8 18.72 -15.97 11.24
CA MET A 8 19.93 -15.19 11.52
C MET A 8 21.12 -15.69 10.70
N THR A 9 21.28 -17.01 10.58
CA THR A 9 22.35 -17.60 9.75
C THR A 9 22.18 -17.22 8.28
N PHE A 10 20.95 -17.21 7.76
CA PHE A 10 20.72 -16.86 6.36
C PHE A 10 20.96 -15.36 6.09
N GLN A 11 20.53 -14.48 7.00
CA GLN A 11 20.87 -13.05 6.89
C GLN A 11 22.38 -12.82 6.94
N TYR A 12 23.09 -13.49 7.85
CA TYR A 12 24.54 -13.42 7.93
C TYR A 12 25.23 -13.91 6.65
N ALA A 13 24.72 -14.98 6.03
CA ALA A 13 25.23 -15.48 4.77
C ALA A 13 25.08 -14.44 3.63
N ILE A 14 23.98 -13.68 3.59
CA ILE A 14 23.80 -12.56 2.66
C ILE A 14 24.86 -11.48 2.93
N CYS A 15 25.05 -11.08 4.18
CA CYS A 15 26.06 -10.09 4.56
C CYS A 15 27.45 -10.50 4.10
N LEU A 16 27.86 -11.76 4.35
CA LEU A 16 29.15 -12.28 3.90
C LEU A 16 29.28 -12.28 2.37
N HIS A 17 28.22 -12.67 1.66
CA HIS A 17 28.24 -12.77 0.21
C HIS A 17 28.45 -11.41 -0.48
N PHE A 18 27.87 -10.35 0.08
CA PHE A 18 27.95 -8.98 -0.46
C PHE A 18 28.93 -8.08 0.29
N ASN A 19 29.71 -8.62 1.24
CA ASN A 19 30.66 -7.87 2.06
C ASN A 19 30.03 -6.69 2.84
N ILE A 20 28.89 -6.95 3.50
CA ILE A 20 28.11 -5.96 4.27
C ILE A 20 28.42 -6.11 5.76
N GLU A 21 28.75 -4.99 6.40
CA GLU A 21 28.92 -4.93 7.85
C GLU A 21 27.62 -5.26 8.58
N ASN A 22 27.72 -6.02 9.67
CA ASN A 22 26.56 -6.43 10.47
C ASN A 22 26.99 -6.71 11.92
N ASP A 23 26.02 -6.69 12.82
CA ASP A 23 26.19 -6.92 14.25
C ASP A 23 25.59 -8.28 14.69
N ILE A 24 25.46 -9.23 13.76
CA ILE A 24 24.90 -10.53 14.09
C ILE A 24 25.91 -11.32 14.94
N SER A 25 25.52 -11.61 16.18
CA SER A 25 26.34 -12.44 17.07
C SER A 25 26.65 -13.81 16.47
N PHE A 26 27.93 -14.19 16.45
CA PHE A 26 28.40 -15.51 16.01
C PHE A 26 27.73 -16.67 16.78
N SER A 27 27.34 -16.48 18.04
CA SER A 27 26.62 -17.50 18.82
C SER A 27 25.22 -17.82 18.29
N ARG A 28 24.67 -16.96 17.41
CA ARG A 28 23.37 -17.14 16.75
C ARG A 28 23.50 -17.78 15.37
N ILE A 29 24.72 -18.06 14.93
CA ILE A 29 25.05 -18.62 13.62
C ILE A 29 25.29 -20.13 13.75
N ASP A 30 24.73 -20.89 12.82
CA ASP A 30 25.08 -22.29 12.65
C ASP A 30 26.02 -22.47 11.45
N ASN A 31 27.25 -22.91 11.70
CA ASN A 31 28.29 -23.02 10.69
C ASN A 31 27.97 -24.05 9.60
N GLY A 32 27.28 -25.13 9.93
CA GLY A 32 26.85 -26.14 8.95
C GLY A 32 25.83 -25.57 7.97
N LEU A 33 24.85 -24.84 8.50
CA LEU A 33 23.88 -24.09 7.69
C LEU A 33 24.53 -23.03 6.83
N LEU A 34 25.43 -22.23 7.41
CA LEU A 34 26.14 -21.18 6.67
C LEU A 34 26.86 -21.76 5.44
N LYS A 35 27.60 -22.85 5.64
CA LYS A 35 28.28 -23.58 4.56
C LYS A 35 27.28 -24.02 3.49
N SER A 36 26.14 -24.62 3.89
CA SER A 36 25.11 -25.07 2.94
C SER A 36 24.49 -23.93 2.12
N PHE A 37 24.31 -22.73 2.69
CA PHE A 37 23.81 -21.57 1.95
C PHE A 37 24.79 -21.11 0.88
N ILE A 38 26.08 -21.04 1.23
CA ILE A 38 27.15 -20.63 0.31
C ILE A 38 27.25 -21.64 -0.84
N GLU A 39 27.31 -22.94 -0.53
CA GLU A 39 27.44 -24.00 -1.53
C GLU A 39 26.23 -24.09 -2.47
N SER A 40 25.01 -23.86 -1.97
CA SER A 40 23.79 -23.90 -2.77
C SER A 40 23.67 -22.79 -3.83
N LYS A 41 24.49 -21.73 -3.73
CA LYS A 41 24.39 -20.50 -4.54
C LYS A 41 23.00 -19.85 -4.50
N ILE A 42 22.20 -20.11 -3.46
CA ILE A 42 20.81 -19.64 -3.39
C ILE A 42 20.71 -18.11 -3.30
N ILE A 43 21.69 -17.46 -2.68
CA ILE A 43 21.79 -15.99 -2.59
C ILE A 43 21.90 -15.37 -3.99
N ASN A 44 22.77 -15.92 -4.85
CA ASN A 44 22.88 -15.49 -6.25
C ASN A 44 21.55 -15.61 -7.00
N LYS A 45 20.78 -16.68 -6.75
CA LYS A 45 19.48 -16.90 -7.38
C LYS A 45 18.45 -15.85 -6.92
N ILE A 46 18.39 -15.59 -5.60
CA ILE A 46 17.47 -14.61 -5.00
C ILE A 46 17.69 -13.21 -5.56
N PHE A 47 18.94 -12.78 -5.68
CA PHE A 47 19.32 -11.43 -6.13
C PHE A 47 19.54 -11.32 -7.64
N ARG A 48 19.34 -12.39 -8.43
CA ARG A 48 19.44 -12.32 -9.89
C ARG A 48 18.42 -11.32 -10.45
N GLY A 49 18.91 -10.35 -11.22
CA GLY A 49 18.09 -9.31 -11.85
C GLY A 49 17.54 -8.25 -10.89
N LYS A 50 18.06 -8.15 -9.66
CA LYS A 50 17.68 -7.15 -8.65
C LYS A 50 18.88 -6.30 -8.24
N ALA A 51 18.62 -5.13 -7.68
CA ALA A 51 19.66 -4.34 -7.02
C ALA A 51 20.29 -5.14 -5.88
N LYS A 52 21.59 -4.94 -5.65
CA LYS A 52 22.31 -5.70 -4.62
C LYS A 52 22.06 -5.09 -3.24
N PRO A 53 22.09 -5.90 -2.17
CA PRO A 53 22.09 -5.37 -0.82
C PRO A 53 23.36 -4.55 -0.55
N VAL A 54 23.23 -3.41 0.13
CA VAL A 54 24.34 -2.53 0.52
C VAL A 54 24.43 -2.27 2.01
N GLU A 55 23.34 -2.48 2.74
CA GLU A 55 23.28 -2.19 4.18
C GLU A 55 22.44 -3.23 4.92
N TYR A 56 22.91 -3.65 6.10
CA TYR A 56 22.15 -4.48 7.03
C TYR A 56 21.30 -3.59 7.96
N LEU A 57 19.98 -3.80 7.97
CA LEU A 57 19.03 -2.93 8.67
C LEU A 57 18.39 -3.54 9.91
N THR A 58 18.50 -4.85 10.14
CA THR A 58 17.68 -5.56 11.15
C THR A 58 17.79 -4.99 12.57
N THR A 59 18.95 -4.49 12.95
CA THR A 59 19.23 -3.86 14.26
C THR A 59 19.35 -2.33 14.17
N SER A 60 19.22 -1.76 12.98
CA SER A 60 19.28 -0.34 12.72
C SER A 60 18.07 0.41 13.30
N LYS A 61 18.27 1.70 13.58
CA LYS A 61 17.19 2.66 13.89
C LYS A 61 16.62 3.33 12.65
N LYS A 62 17.12 3.03 11.45
CA LYS A 62 16.47 3.47 10.21
C LYS A 62 15.08 2.84 10.07
N PHE A 63 14.14 3.60 9.51
CA PHE A 63 12.74 3.17 9.31
C PHE A 63 12.04 2.76 10.63
N THR A 64 12.46 3.36 11.74
CA THR A 64 11.83 3.20 13.06
C THR A 64 11.04 4.45 13.44
N SER A 65 10.17 4.31 14.43
CA SER A 65 9.43 5.41 15.06
C SER A 65 9.22 5.08 16.54
N PRO A 66 8.66 5.98 17.36
CA PRO A 66 8.31 5.65 18.75
C PRO A 66 7.46 4.38 18.88
N TYR A 67 6.67 4.05 17.86
CA TYR A 67 5.79 2.89 17.84
C TYR A 67 6.36 1.68 17.09
N ILE A 68 7.47 1.86 16.34
CA ILE A 68 8.18 0.83 15.59
C ILE A 68 9.61 0.76 16.10
N THR A 69 9.85 0.05 17.18
CA THR A 69 11.14 0.10 17.90
C THR A 69 12.28 -0.68 17.23
N ARG A 70 11.96 -1.53 16.25
CA ARG A 70 12.89 -2.36 15.47
C ARG A 70 12.64 -2.16 13.98
N CYS A 71 13.71 -2.08 13.19
CA CYS A 71 13.58 -1.91 11.75
C CYS A 71 12.74 -3.06 11.13
N PRO A 72 11.71 -2.73 10.34
CA PRO A 72 10.89 -3.74 9.68
C PRO A 72 11.61 -4.41 8.49
N HIS A 73 12.69 -3.81 7.99
CA HIS A 73 13.47 -4.31 6.86
C HIS A 73 14.67 -5.13 7.36
N ASN A 74 15.24 -5.98 6.49
CA ASN A 74 16.50 -6.65 6.81
C ASN A 74 17.69 -6.03 6.07
N PHE A 75 17.47 -5.54 4.85
CA PHE A 75 18.51 -4.94 4.02
C PHE A 75 18.00 -3.73 3.23
N LEU A 76 18.89 -2.77 2.99
CA LEU A 76 18.74 -1.73 1.96
C LEU A 76 19.44 -2.19 0.69
N LEU A 77 18.84 -1.95 -0.47
CA LEU A 77 19.43 -2.26 -1.78
C LEU A 77 20.09 -1.00 -2.40
N GLU A 78 20.97 -1.19 -3.39
CA GLU A 78 21.69 -0.12 -4.11
C GLU A 78 20.76 0.96 -4.71
N ASN A 79 19.53 0.60 -5.04
CA ASN A 79 18.51 1.49 -5.59
C ASN A 79 17.56 2.07 -4.54
N GLU A 80 17.89 1.93 -3.25
CA GLU A 80 17.12 2.35 -2.07
C GLU A 80 15.81 1.60 -1.83
N GLU A 81 15.52 0.57 -2.61
CA GLU A 81 14.46 -0.38 -2.26
C GLU A 81 14.87 -1.19 -1.02
N THR A 82 13.87 -1.63 -0.28
CA THR A 82 14.02 -2.39 0.96
C THR A 82 13.76 -3.87 0.71
N PHE A 83 14.54 -4.72 1.39
CA PHE A 83 14.43 -6.17 1.29
C PHE A 83 14.24 -6.77 2.67
N SER A 84 13.22 -7.61 2.83
CA SER A 84 13.04 -8.43 4.03
C SER A 84 13.18 -9.91 3.75
N VAL A 85 13.71 -10.62 4.74
CA VAL A 85 13.79 -12.08 4.78
C VAL A 85 12.85 -12.56 5.87
N ARG A 86 11.96 -13.48 5.50
CA ARG A 86 11.19 -14.27 6.44
C ARG A 86 11.50 -15.73 6.22
N THR A 87 12.00 -16.38 7.26
CA THR A 87 12.39 -17.79 7.20
C THR A 87 11.33 -18.71 7.76
N PHE A 88 11.21 -19.88 7.14
CA PHE A 88 10.29 -20.94 7.56
C PHE A 88 11.02 -22.28 7.59
N LYS A 89 11.04 -22.90 8.78
CA LYS A 89 11.61 -24.23 9.03
C LYS A 89 10.54 -25.19 9.54
N GLY A 90 10.45 -26.37 8.91
CA GLY A 90 9.55 -27.45 9.32
C GLY A 90 8.05 -27.13 9.15
N ASN A 91 7.21 -27.77 9.96
CA ASN A 91 5.75 -27.71 9.88
C ASN A 91 5.14 -26.43 10.51
N GLY A 92 5.96 -25.43 10.84
CA GLY A 92 5.48 -24.17 11.41
C GLY A 92 4.60 -23.42 10.43
N LYS A 93 3.30 -23.33 10.71
CA LYS A 93 2.32 -22.70 9.82
C LYS A 93 2.07 -21.22 10.09
N MET A 94 2.56 -20.67 11.21
CA MET A 94 2.18 -19.34 11.68
C MET A 94 3.38 -18.40 11.76
N PHE A 95 3.21 -17.14 11.35
CA PHE A 95 4.24 -16.10 11.48
C PHE A 95 3.64 -14.77 11.93
N ALA A 96 4.39 -14.00 12.72
CA ALA A 96 3.98 -12.66 13.13
C ALA A 96 4.51 -11.60 12.15
N PRO A 97 3.68 -10.64 11.69
CA PRO A 97 4.16 -9.41 11.07
C PRO A 97 5.16 -8.70 11.99
N LYS A 98 6.18 -8.05 11.43
CA LYS A 98 7.27 -7.49 12.23
C LYS A 98 6.85 -6.31 13.11
N VAL A 99 5.90 -5.50 12.62
CA VAL A 99 5.44 -4.28 13.30
C VAL A 99 4.25 -4.57 14.21
N VAL A 100 3.15 -5.06 13.62
CA VAL A 100 1.87 -5.23 14.34
C VAL A 100 1.65 -6.62 14.94
N GLY A 101 2.56 -7.57 14.69
CA GLY A 101 2.37 -8.98 15.07
C GLY A 101 2.58 -9.28 16.55
N GLN A 102 3.32 -8.43 17.27
CA GLN A 102 3.62 -8.58 18.70
C GLN A 102 3.67 -7.19 19.35
N ALA A 103 2.57 -6.44 19.23
CA ALA A 103 2.49 -5.05 19.67
C ALA A 103 2.10 -4.95 21.16
N GLY A 104 2.71 -4.01 21.87
CA GLY A 104 2.21 -3.51 23.16
C GLY A 104 1.03 -2.57 22.98
N ASP A 105 0.45 -2.09 24.08
CA ASP A 105 -0.80 -1.30 24.07
C ASP A 105 -0.67 -0.01 23.23
N GLU A 106 0.41 0.75 23.40
CA GLU A 106 0.66 1.98 22.64
C GLU A 106 0.80 1.73 21.14
N THR A 107 1.69 0.80 20.76
CA THR A 107 1.90 0.40 19.36
C THR A 107 0.60 -0.11 18.72
N PHE A 108 -0.19 -0.91 19.46
CA PHE A 108 -1.43 -1.47 18.94
C PHE A 108 -2.46 -0.36 18.66
N ASN A 109 -2.64 0.58 19.59
CA ASN A 109 -3.54 1.71 19.41
C ASN A 109 -3.07 2.67 18.31
N HIS A 110 -1.77 2.84 18.12
CA HIS A 110 -1.25 3.66 17.02
C HIS A 110 -1.68 3.11 15.64
N PHE A 111 -1.69 1.79 15.45
CA PHE A 111 -2.02 1.17 14.17
C PHE A 111 -3.50 0.79 13.98
N PHE A 112 -4.21 0.50 15.07
CA PHE A 112 -5.59 -0.02 15.00
C PHE A 112 -6.61 0.84 15.75
N GLY A 113 -6.18 1.83 16.55
CA GLY A 113 -7.07 2.60 17.42
C GLY A 113 -8.17 3.34 16.67
N ASP A 114 -7.88 3.86 15.47
CA ASP A 114 -8.87 4.59 14.66
C ASP A 114 -10.03 3.70 14.15
N LEU A 115 -9.90 2.37 14.25
CA LEU A 115 -10.96 1.42 13.89
C LEU A 115 -11.98 1.23 15.01
N TYR A 116 -11.76 1.82 16.20
CA TYR A 116 -12.60 1.63 17.37
C TYR A 116 -12.86 2.97 18.08
N PRO A 117 -14.06 3.21 18.64
CA PRO A 117 -14.37 4.48 19.31
C PRO A 117 -13.56 4.68 20.61
N ASP A 118 -13.21 3.59 21.28
CA ASP A 118 -12.49 3.60 22.55
C ASP A 118 -11.03 3.18 22.37
N ILE A 119 -10.16 3.62 23.28
CA ILE A 119 -8.80 3.11 23.39
C ILE A 119 -8.85 1.59 23.62
N ILE A 120 -8.13 0.86 22.77
CA ILE A 120 -8.07 -0.59 22.82
C ILE A 120 -7.18 -1.01 23.98
N ASN A 121 -7.70 -1.87 24.84
CA ASN A 121 -7.03 -2.38 26.02
C ASN A 121 -7.40 -3.86 26.21
N ARG A 122 -6.89 -4.50 27.26
CA ARG A 122 -7.12 -5.93 27.49
C ARG A 122 -8.61 -6.31 27.66
N ASN A 123 -9.44 -5.39 28.15
CA ASN A 123 -10.86 -5.67 28.41
C ASN A 123 -11.70 -5.65 27.13
N ASN A 124 -11.39 -4.75 26.18
CA ASN A 124 -12.16 -4.62 24.93
C ASN A 124 -11.47 -5.27 23.71
N PHE A 125 -10.22 -5.73 23.80
CA PHE A 125 -9.46 -6.31 22.69
C PHE A 125 -10.21 -7.46 21.98
N LYS A 126 -10.84 -8.36 22.74
CA LYS A 126 -11.58 -9.50 22.18
C LYS A 126 -12.78 -9.00 21.36
N LYS A 127 -13.58 -8.10 21.92
CA LYS A 127 -14.71 -7.45 21.24
C LYS A 127 -14.28 -6.72 19.97
N PHE A 128 -13.19 -5.96 20.07
CA PHE A 128 -12.59 -5.23 18.95
C PHE A 128 -12.24 -6.21 17.82
N CYS A 129 -11.46 -7.25 18.13
CA CYS A 129 -11.05 -8.25 17.14
C CYS A 129 -12.24 -8.95 16.45
N LEU A 130 -13.25 -9.36 17.23
CA LEU A 130 -14.44 -10.04 16.69
C LEU A 130 -15.24 -9.13 15.74
N SER A 131 -15.28 -7.83 15.99
CA SER A 131 -16.09 -6.87 15.24
C SER A 131 -15.35 -6.16 14.10
N LYS A 132 -14.02 -6.13 14.12
CA LYS A 132 -13.19 -5.33 13.20
C LYS A 132 -12.15 -6.12 12.40
N ILE A 133 -12.21 -7.45 12.42
CA ILE A 133 -11.21 -8.28 11.73
C ILE A 133 -11.05 -7.97 10.23
N ASN A 134 -12.15 -7.63 9.56
CA ASN A 134 -12.18 -7.29 8.14
C ASN A 134 -11.44 -5.98 7.84
N GLU A 135 -11.41 -5.05 8.80
CA GLU A 135 -10.69 -3.78 8.71
C GLU A 135 -9.24 -3.92 9.21
N MET A 136 -8.99 -4.81 10.17
CA MET A 136 -7.64 -5.11 10.68
C MET A 136 -6.78 -5.87 9.66
N LEU A 137 -7.36 -6.85 8.96
CA LEU A 137 -6.59 -7.77 8.13
C LEU A 137 -5.78 -7.07 7.01
N PRO A 138 -6.32 -6.07 6.28
CA PRO A 138 -5.53 -5.32 5.31
C PRO A 138 -4.27 -4.68 5.92
N ILE A 139 -4.39 -4.09 7.11
CA ILE A 139 -3.26 -3.47 7.84
C ILE A 139 -2.25 -4.55 8.23
N ILE A 140 -2.72 -5.70 8.73
CA ILE A 140 -1.88 -6.83 9.13
C ILE A 140 -1.08 -7.40 7.95
N VAL A 141 -1.75 -7.62 6.80
CA VAL A 141 -1.10 -8.13 5.58
C VAL A 141 -0.08 -7.12 5.06
N ASP A 142 -0.42 -5.84 5.10
CA ASP A 142 0.48 -4.80 4.66
C ASP A 142 1.79 -4.77 5.47
N TYR A 143 1.72 -4.88 6.80
CA TYR A 143 2.91 -4.97 7.65
C TYR A 143 3.60 -6.34 7.61
N ALA A 144 2.93 -7.37 7.10
CA ALA A 144 3.56 -8.65 6.79
C ALA A 144 4.48 -8.55 5.56
N LEU A 145 4.16 -7.63 4.64
CA LEU A 145 4.84 -7.38 3.37
C LEU A 145 5.36 -5.93 3.28
N VAL A 146 5.89 -5.45 4.39
CA VAL A 146 6.29 -4.04 4.61
C VAL A 146 7.44 -3.56 3.71
N SER A 147 8.28 -4.48 3.21
CA SER A 147 9.42 -4.14 2.35
C SER A 147 9.05 -4.18 0.87
N ASP A 148 9.80 -3.51 0.01
CA ASP A 148 9.58 -3.52 -1.44
C ASP A 148 9.71 -4.94 -2.02
N TYR A 149 10.69 -5.70 -1.52
CA TYR A 149 10.79 -7.15 -1.73
C TYR A 149 10.68 -7.91 -0.41
N ASN A 150 9.80 -8.90 -0.39
CA ASN A 150 9.60 -9.79 0.75
C ASN A 150 10.00 -11.21 0.35
N CYS A 151 11.19 -11.63 0.78
CA CYS A 151 11.72 -12.96 0.51
C CYS A 151 11.26 -13.94 1.56
N TRP A 152 10.43 -14.87 1.14
CA TRP A 152 10.00 -16.01 1.94
C TRP A 152 10.96 -17.16 1.66
N PHE A 153 11.76 -17.53 2.66
CA PHE A 153 12.84 -18.50 2.51
C PHE A 153 12.53 -19.76 3.31
N TYR A 154 12.52 -20.89 2.61
CA TYR A 154 12.05 -22.17 3.13
C TYR A 154 13.19 -23.16 3.21
N ARG A 155 13.19 -23.95 4.28
CA ARG A 155 13.97 -25.18 4.37
C ARG A 155 13.03 -26.38 4.49
N ASN A 156 13.02 -27.21 3.45
CA ASN A 156 12.38 -28.52 3.43
C ASN A 156 13.51 -29.56 3.43
N ASP A 157 13.71 -30.20 4.58
CA ASP A 157 14.83 -31.11 4.82
C ASP A 157 16.19 -30.45 4.50
N ASP A 158 16.86 -30.88 3.43
CA ASP A 158 18.14 -30.35 2.96
C ASP A 158 18.05 -29.50 1.69
N THR A 159 16.82 -29.17 1.26
CA THR A 159 16.58 -28.29 0.11
C THR A 159 16.12 -26.91 0.55
N PHE A 160 16.59 -25.89 -0.18
CA PHE A 160 16.18 -24.51 0.00
C PHE A 160 15.27 -24.07 -1.13
N ASN A 161 14.11 -23.53 -0.79
CA ASN A 161 13.20 -22.89 -1.72
C ASN A 161 12.97 -21.45 -1.29
N TYR A 162 12.56 -20.60 -2.23
CA TYR A 162 12.20 -19.23 -1.91
C TYR A 162 11.09 -18.71 -2.81
N GLU A 163 10.37 -17.73 -2.29
CA GLU A 163 9.39 -16.93 -3.02
C GLU A 163 9.70 -15.45 -2.76
N ILE A 164 9.66 -14.64 -3.82
CA ILE A 164 9.80 -13.18 -3.70
C ILE A 164 8.43 -12.57 -3.99
N LEU A 165 7.89 -11.86 -3.01
CA LEU A 165 6.69 -11.06 -3.16
C LEU A 165 7.11 -9.60 -3.28
N LYS A 166 6.90 -9.00 -4.46
CA LYS A 166 7.07 -7.55 -4.62
C LYS A 166 5.84 -6.84 -4.06
N ARG A 167 6.07 -5.76 -3.34
CA ARG A 167 5.01 -5.00 -2.69
C ARG A 167 4.08 -4.31 -3.69
N ASP A 168 4.62 -3.79 -4.79
CA ASP A 168 3.84 -3.11 -5.83
C ASP A 168 2.85 -4.04 -6.54
N ASP A 169 3.10 -5.35 -6.51
CA ASP A 169 2.23 -6.36 -7.09
C ASP A 169 1.03 -6.68 -6.18
N LEU A 170 1.02 -6.15 -4.94
CA LEU A 170 -0.04 -6.44 -3.98
C LEU A 170 -1.26 -5.58 -4.27
N PRO A 171 -2.44 -6.20 -4.45
CA PRO A 171 -3.66 -5.45 -4.63
C PRO A 171 -4.06 -4.75 -3.33
N ASP A 172 -4.78 -3.62 -3.43
CA ASP A 172 -5.55 -3.10 -2.30
C ASP A 172 -6.52 -4.18 -1.82
N LEU A 173 -6.34 -4.63 -0.57
CA LEU A 173 -7.14 -5.67 0.06
C LEU A 173 -8.37 -5.06 0.74
N THR A 174 -9.53 -5.66 0.51
CA THR A 174 -10.77 -5.35 1.22
C THR A 174 -11.46 -6.66 1.52
N PHE A 175 -12.00 -6.81 2.73
CA PHE A 175 -12.69 -8.03 3.13
C PHE A 175 -14.07 -7.69 3.68
N ASP A 176 -15.04 -8.57 3.46
CA ASP A 176 -16.35 -8.50 4.08
C ASP A 176 -16.31 -9.25 5.41
N LEU A 177 -16.87 -8.66 6.47
CA LEU A 177 -16.91 -9.28 7.80
C LEU A 177 -17.63 -10.64 7.77
N LYS A 178 -18.64 -10.80 6.89
CA LYS A 178 -19.43 -12.04 6.80
C LYS A 178 -18.62 -13.26 6.33
N ASP A 179 -17.49 -13.02 5.65
CA ASP A 179 -16.63 -14.09 5.13
C ASP A 179 -15.71 -14.68 6.22
N PHE A 180 -15.71 -14.07 7.40
CA PHE A 180 -14.93 -14.51 8.54
C PHE A 180 -15.74 -15.39 9.48
N SER A 181 -15.06 -16.39 10.04
CA SER A 181 -15.54 -17.16 11.18
C SER A 181 -14.44 -17.31 12.21
N PHE A 182 -14.84 -17.52 13.46
CA PHE A 182 -13.94 -17.63 14.60
C PHE A 182 -14.17 -18.96 15.29
N THR A 183 -13.09 -19.62 15.70
CA THR A 183 -13.21 -20.84 16.53
C THR A 183 -13.87 -20.57 17.89
N LYS A 184 -13.80 -19.32 18.37
CA LYS A 184 -14.40 -18.83 19.61
C LYS A 184 -15.18 -17.54 19.27
N PRO A 185 -16.46 -17.64 18.88
CA PRO A 185 -17.20 -16.53 18.28
C PRO A 185 -17.66 -15.46 19.28
N THR A 186 -17.51 -15.70 20.58
CA THR A 186 -17.88 -14.73 21.63
C THR A 186 -16.70 -14.42 22.54
N GLU A 187 -16.72 -13.25 23.19
CA GLU A 187 -15.69 -12.83 24.14
C GLU A 187 -15.51 -13.83 25.29
N GLN A 188 -16.62 -14.41 25.77
CA GLN A 188 -16.64 -15.40 26.85
C GLN A 188 -16.00 -16.73 26.42
N SER A 189 -16.23 -17.15 25.17
CA SER A 189 -15.62 -18.37 24.63
C SER A 189 -14.12 -18.21 24.32
N TRP A 190 -13.66 -16.97 24.12
CA TRP A 190 -12.27 -16.67 23.81
C TRP A 190 -11.42 -16.69 25.08
N ASN A 191 -10.60 -17.73 25.26
CA ASN A 191 -9.61 -17.79 26.34
C ASN A 191 -8.34 -16.96 26.00
N GLU A 192 -7.21 -17.61 25.69
CA GLU A 192 -5.95 -16.96 25.32
C GLU A 192 -5.79 -16.76 23.83
N SER A 193 -6.31 -17.67 22.99
CA SER A 193 -6.15 -17.62 21.53
C SER A 193 -7.47 -17.82 20.80
N ASN A 194 -7.58 -17.25 19.61
CA ASN A 194 -8.69 -17.49 18.72
C ASN A 194 -8.19 -17.59 17.28
N THR A 195 -8.58 -18.68 16.63
CA THR A 195 -8.28 -18.89 15.22
C THR A 195 -9.35 -18.19 14.39
N VAL A 196 -8.90 -17.34 13.48
CA VAL A 196 -9.73 -16.68 12.49
C VAL A 196 -9.65 -17.49 11.20
N LYS A 197 -10.80 -17.83 10.66
CA LYS A 197 -10.96 -18.42 9.35
C LYS A 197 -11.56 -17.39 8.39
N PHE A 198 -11.08 -17.37 7.17
CA PHE A 198 -11.67 -16.63 6.06
C PHE A 198 -12.07 -17.67 5.01
N LYS A 199 -13.35 -17.72 4.66
CA LYS A 199 -13.92 -18.75 3.76
C LYS A 199 -13.46 -20.16 4.15
N GLU A 200 -13.71 -20.50 5.41
CA GLU A 200 -13.40 -21.79 6.05
C GLU A 200 -11.91 -22.12 6.25
N LYS A 201 -10.99 -21.37 5.64
CA LYS A 201 -9.55 -21.58 5.76
C LYS A 201 -8.96 -20.75 6.90
N THR A 202 -8.09 -21.36 7.70
CA THR A 202 -7.38 -20.65 8.78
C THR A 202 -6.43 -19.62 8.19
N VAL A 203 -6.58 -18.35 8.56
CA VAL A 203 -5.79 -17.25 8.00
C VAL A 203 -5.01 -16.47 9.05
N LEU A 204 -5.55 -16.41 10.27
CA LEU A 204 -4.96 -15.65 11.36
C LEU A 204 -5.18 -16.37 12.69
N GLU A 205 -4.28 -16.13 13.63
CA GLU A 205 -4.51 -16.41 15.04
C GLU A 205 -4.25 -15.15 15.85
N LEU A 206 -5.21 -14.83 16.70
CA LEU A 206 -5.21 -13.69 17.60
C LEU A 206 -5.01 -14.21 19.03
N GLN A 207 -4.05 -13.68 19.76
CA GLN A 207 -3.75 -14.10 21.12
C GLN A 207 -3.66 -12.92 22.09
N LEU A 208 -4.27 -13.10 23.24
CA LEU A 208 -4.16 -12.25 24.41
C LEU A 208 -3.63 -13.12 25.56
N HIS A 209 -2.35 -12.97 25.90
CA HIS A 209 -1.73 -13.76 26.96
C HIS A 209 -2.22 -13.31 28.33
N ASN A 210 -2.55 -14.25 29.21
CA ASN A 210 -3.00 -13.94 30.57
C ASN A 210 -1.86 -13.35 31.44
N ASN A 211 -0.63 -13.81 31.22
CA ASN A 211 0.52 -13.54 32.11
C ASN A 211 1.58 -12.61 31.49
N ARG A 212 1.29 -11.98 30.35
CA ARG A 212 2.22 -11.09 29.63
C ARG A 212 1.46 -9.92 29.01
N SER A 213 2.07 -8.74 29.00
CA SER A 213 1.54 -7.58 28.28
C SER A 213 1.68 -7.76 26.77
N GLY A 214 0.76 -7.13 26.04
CA GLY A 214 0.77 -7.11 24.57
C GLY A 214 -0.16 -8.12 23.89
N TYR A 215 -0.35 -7.86 22.60
CA TYR A 215 -1.22 -8.59 21.70
C TYR A 215 -0.39 -9.32 20.68
N LYS A 216 -0.78 -10.56 20.36
CA LYS A 216 -0.06 -11.35 19.37
C LYS A 216 -0.96 -11.74 18.22
N ILE A 217 -0.55 -11.34 17.03
CA ILE A 217 -1.22 -11.59 15.77
C ILE A 217 -0.29 -12.43 14.90
N ARG A 218 -0.78 -13.58 14.43
CA ARG A 218 -0.02 -14.48 13.57
C ARG A 218 -0.81 -14.84 12.33
N LEU A 219 -0.19 -14.72 11.16
CA LEU A 219 -0.75 -15.13 9.87
C LEU A 219 -0.41 -16.58 9.55
N HIS A 220 -1.33 -17.26 8.89
CA HIS A 220 -1.15 -18.63 8.43
C HIS A 220 -0.40 -18.67 7.09
N ARG A 221 0.87 -19.05 7.11
CA ARG A 221 1.80 -19.11 5.96
C ARG A 221 1.20 -19.76 4.72
N GLU A 222 0.60 -20.94 4.84
CA GLU A 222 0.15 -21.71 3.67
C GLU A 222 -1.10 -21.10 3.02
N ASN A 223 -1.94 -20.44 3.82
CA ASN A 223 -3.17 -19.82 3.34
C ASN A 223 -2.99 -18.32 3.10
N PHE A 224 -1.85 -17.75 3.48
CA PHE A 224 -1.53 -16.35 3.28
C PHE A 224 -1.43 -16.00 1.79
N PRO A 225 -0.76 -16.78 0.92
CA PRO A 225 -0.86 -16.56 -0.52
C PRO A 225 -2.30 -16.57 -1.02
N GLU A 226 -3.20 -17.35 -0.40
CA GLU A 226 -4.62 -17.33 -0.77
C GLU A 226 -5.35 -16.07 -0.29
N LEU A 227 -4.92 -15.44 0.81
CA LEU A 227 -5.38 -14.10 1.17
C LEU A 227 -4.96 -13.04 0.14
N LEU A 228 -3.82 -13.26 -0.52
CA LEU A 228 -3.30 -12.39 -1.58
C LEU A 228 -3.96 -12.72 -2.93
N LYS A 229 -4.26 -14.00 -3.17
CA LYS A 229 -5.02 -14.48 -4.33
C LYS A 229 -6.48 -14.11 -4.12
N LYS A 230 -6.81 -12.94 -4.61
CA LYS A 230 -8.19 -12.53 -4.85
C LYS A 230 -9.00 -13.66 -5.51
N GLU A 231 -10.08 -14.09 -4.86
CA GLU A 231 -11.36 -13.85 -5.54
C GLU A 231 -11.40 -12.36 -5.81
N LYS A 232 -11.58 -11.93 -7.07
CA LYS A 232 -11.45 -10.53 -7.51
C LYS A 232 -12.36 -9.60 -6.69
N VAL A 233 -11.92 -9.20 -5.50
CA VAL A 233 -12.57 -8.15 -4.73
C VAL A 233 -12.30 -6.89 -5.53
N ILE A 234 -13.36 -6.37 -6.13
CA ILE A 234 -13.35 -5.11 -6.88
C ILE A 234 -12.52 -4.09 -6.10
N ASN A 235 -11.45 -3.57 -6.69
CA ASN A 235 -10.63 -2.49 -6.13
C ASN A 235 -10.30 -1.46 -7.20
N ASN A 236 -9.84 -0.26 -6.80
CA ASN A 236 -9.65 0.84 -7.75
C ASN A 236 -8.60 0.52 -8.82
N SER A 237 -7.60 -0.29 -8.52
CA SER A 237 -6.59 -0.72 -9.51
C SER A 237 -7.22 -1.61 -10.58
N MET A 238 -7.95 -2.66 -10.17
CA MET A 238 -8.66 -3.55 -11.10
C MET A 238 -9.76 -2.80 -11.88
N LEU A 239 -10.47 -1.87 -11.24
CA LEU A 239 -11.43 -1.00 -11.93
C LEU A 239 -10.76 -0.09 -12.95
N GLY A 240 -9.60 0.50 -12.62
CA GLY A 240 -8.78 1.29 -13.54
C GLY A 240 -8.42 0.49 -14.79
N ASP A 241 -7.84 -0.69 -14.59
CA ASP A 241 -7.48 -1.61 -15.68
C ASP A 241 -8.71 -2.01 -16.50
N THR A 242 -9.85 -2.27 -15.84
CA THR A 242 -11.11 -2.61 -16.50
C THR A 242 -11.68 -1.45 -17.31
N ALA A 243 -11.61 -0.22 -16.80
CA ALA A 243 -12.05 0.97 -17.50
C ALA A 243 -11.17 1.26 -18.73
N GLU A 244 -9.84 1.18 -18.59
CA GLU A 244 -8.90 1.31 -19.69
C GLU A 244 -9.16 0.25 -20.78
N LEU A 245 -9.32 -1.02 -20.40
CA LEU A 245 -9.63 -2.10 -21.34
C LEU A 245 -10.99 -1.90 -22.02
N ALA A 246 -11.98 -1.41 -21.30
CA ALA A 246 -13.29 -1.09 -21.87
C ALA A 246 -13.19 -0.02 -22.96
N ILE A 247 -12.41 1.04 -22.74
CA ILE A 247 -12.17 2.09 -23.74
C ILE A 247 -11.48 1.49 -24.96
N CYS A 248 -10.43 0.66 -24.76
CA CYS A 248 -9.77 -0.04 -25.86
C CYS A 248 -10.78 -0.86 -26.69
N ASN A 249 -11.70 -1.57 -26.03
CA ASN A 249 -12.72 -2.37 -26.72
C ASN A 249 -13.75 -1.53 -27.46
N VAL A 250 -14.22 -0.42 -26.87
CA VAL A 250 -15.20 0.49 -27.49
C VAL A 250 -14.64 1.17 -28.74
N PHE A 251 -13.36 1.55 -28.71
CA PHE A 251 -12.69 2.25 -29.80
C PHE A 251 -11.81 1.36 -30.69
N LYS A 252 -11.78 0.04 -30.42
CA LYS A 252 -10.99 -0.97 -31.15
C LYS A 252 -9.49 -0.62 -31.17
N LEU A 253 -8.97 -0.19 -30.03
CA LEU A 253 -7.55 0.12 -29.85
C LEU A 253 -6.78 -1.12 -29.40
N ASP A 254 -5.50 -1.16 -29.77
CA ASP A 254 -4.56 -2.14 -29.24
C ASP A 254 -4.17 -1.76 -27.79
N PRO A 255 -4.45 -2.62 -26.79
CA PRO A 255 -4.02 -2.41 -25.40
C PRO A 255 -2.50 -2.58 -25.20
N GLY A 256 -1.74 -2.90 -26.25
CA GLY A 256 -0.28 -2.95 -26.28
C GLY A 256 0.32 -4.28 -25.80
N ASN A 257 1.65 -4.43 -25.94
CA ASN A 257 2.38 -5.69 -25.65
C ASN A 257 2.24 -6.20 -24.21
N ASP A 258 1.91 -5.34 -23.24
CA ASP A 258 1.63 -5.70 -21.84
C ASP A 258 0.12 -5.92 -21.57
N SER A 259 -0.68 -6.23 -22.61
CA SER A 259 -2.14 -6.44 -22.51
C SER A 259 -2.53 -7.55 -21.54
N ASP A 260 -1.62 -8.48 -21.26
CA ASP A 260 -1.78 -9.47 -20.19
C ASP A 260 -2.15 -8.79 -18.87
N ARG A 261 -1.61 -7.60 -18.56
CA ARG A 261 -2.00 -6.87 -17.35
C ARG A 261 -3.48 -6.51 -17.36
N LEU A 262 -3.93 -5.78 -18.38
CA LEU A 262 -5.33 -5.35 -18.47
C LEU A 262 -6.27 -6.56 -18.51
N ILE A 263 -6.00 -7.51 -19.41
CA ILE A 263 -6.83 -8.70 -19.60
C ILE A 263 -6.86 -9.57 -18.34
N ASN A 264 -5.72 -9.79 -17.68
CA ASN A 264 -5.66 -10.64 -16.49
C ASN A 264 -6.24 -9.96 -15.25
N ASN A 265 -6.09 -8.64 -15.12
CA ASN A 265 -6.58 -7.91 -13.96
C ASN A 265 -8.08 -7.60 -14.05
N SER A 266 -8.62 -7.35 -15.25
CA SER A 266 -10.02 -6.98 -15.44
C SER A 266 -11.00 -8.11 -15.14
N ASP A 267 -12.14 -7.77 -14.54
CA ASP A 267 -13.25 -8.71 -14.37
C ASP A 267 -14.15 -8.70 -15.61
N LYS A 268 -14.65 -9.87 -16.03
CA LYS A 268 -15.43 -10.02 -17.28
C LYS A 268 -16.80 -9.35 -17.20
N GLU A 269 -17.49 -9.45 -16.08
CA GLU A 269 -18.83 -8.89 -15.91
C GLU A 269 -18.73 -7.37 -15.77
N ILE A 270 -17.77 -6.90 -14.96
CA ILE A 270 -17.50 -5.47 -14.81
C ILE A 270 -17.06 -4.85 -16.14
N LEU A 271 -16.17 -5.51 -16.89
CA LEU A 271 -15.74 -5.06 -18.21
C LEU A 271 -16.92 -4.87 -19.16
N ARG A 272 -17.88 -5.82 -19.15
CA ARG A 272 -19.10 -5.70 -19.94
C ARG A 272 -19.91 -4.46 -19.54
N ASN A 273 -20.07 -4.20 -18.24
CA ASN A 273 -20.78 -3.03 -17.74
C ASN A 273 -20.10 -1.71 -18.18
N PHE A 274 -18.77 -1.64 -18.09
CA PHE A 274 -18.01 -0.47 -18.57
C PHE A 274 -18.13 -0.29 -20.08
N ILE A 275 -18.05 -1.36 -20.88
CA ILE A 275 -18.21 -1.29 -22.34
C ILE A 275 -19.59 -0.74 -22.70
N ILE A 276 -20.65 -1.27 -22.09
CA ILE A 276 -22.02 -0.80 -22.31
C ILE A 276 -22.12 0.69 -21.94
N HIS A 277 -21.70 1.05 -20.72
CA HIS A 277 -21.77 2.43 -20.23
C HIS A 277 -21.01 3.42 -21.12
N TYR A 278 -19.78 3.12 -21.50
CA TYR A 278 -18.97 3.98 -22.38
C TYR A 278 -19.48 4.02 -23.82
N THR A 279 -20.14 2.96 -24.30
CA THR A 279 -20.78 2.96 -25.62
C THR A 279 -22.04 3.84 -25.62
N GLU A 280 -22.89 3.71 -24.61
CA GLU A 280 -24.14 4.46 -24.49
C GLU A 280 -23.92 5.97 -24.26
N HIS A 281 -22.86 6.32 -23.53
CA HIS A 281 -22.55 7.72 -23.18
C HIS A 281 -21.36 8.26 -23.98
N LYS A 282 -21.04 7.64 -25.12
CA LYS A 282 -19.83 7.90 -25.90
C LYS A 282 -19.62 9.37 -26.21
N ASP A 283 -20.64 10.04 -26.75
CA ASP A 283 -20.58 11.44 -27.18
C ASP A 283 -20.37 12.42 -26.02
N LYS A 284 -20.82 12.04 -24.81
CA LYS A 284 -20.66 12.86 -23.60
C LYS A 284 -19.31 12.65 -22.92
N LEU A 285 -18.81 11.41 -22.91
CA LEU A 285 -17.61 11.03 -22.15
C LEU A 285 -16.33 11.16 -22.95
N PHE A 286 -16.40 11.13 -24.28
CA PHE A 286 -15.26 11.21 -25.19
C PHE A 286 -15.47 12.37 -26.17
N PRO A 287 -15.20 13.62 -25.73
CA PRO A 287 -15.33 14.81 -26.61
C PRO A 287 -14.40 14.75 -27.82
N LEU A 288 -13.30 13.99 -27.70
CA LEU A 288 -12.40 13.60 -28.79
C LEU A 288 -12.23 12.09 -28.77
N ILE A 289 -12.02 11.51 -29.95
CA ILE A 289 -11.91 10.06 -30.12
C ILE A 289 -10.54 9.59 -29.61
N PRO A 290 -10.47 8.59 -28.71
CA PRO A 290 -9.24 7.88 -28.40
C PRO A 290 -8.69 7.16 -29.64
N ILE A 291 -7.42 7.41 -29.97
CA ILE A 291 -6.74 6.84 -31.15
C ILE A 291 -5.60 5.88 -30.79
N LYS A 292 -5.09 5.95 -29.56
CA LYS A 292 -3.99 5.09 -29.10
C LYS A 292 -4.02 4.94 -27.57
N TYR A 293 -3.81 3.73 -27.09
CA TYR A 293 -3.55 3.46 -25.67
C TYR A 293 -2.07 3.69 -25.33
N ALA A 294 -1.82 4.36 -24.20
CA ALA A 294 -0.49 4.79 -23.75
C ALA A 294 -0.20 4.45 -22.28
N GLY A 295 -1.13 3.80 -21.56
CA GLY A 295 -0.98 3.51 -20.12
C GLY A 295 0.21 2.59 -19.76
N THR A 296 0.85 1.96 -20.75
CA THR A 296 2.05 1.12 -20.60
C THR A 296 3.35 1.85 -20.98
N GLU A 297 3.27 3.09 -21.50
CA GLU A 297 4.45 3.89 -21.83
C GLU A 297 5.20 4.30 -20.55
N LYS A 298 6.54 4.27 -20.60
CA LYS A 298 7.40 4.66 -19.48
C LYS A 298 7.61 6.17 -19.46
N ARG A 299 7.56 6.80 -18.28
CA ARG A 299 8.01 8.20 -18.12
C ARG A 299 9.54 8.32 -18.16
N GLU A 300 10.02 9.56 -18.38
CA GLU A 300 11.45 9.94 -18.39
C GLU A 300 12.22 9.52 -17.11
N ARG A 301 11.54 9.35 -15.97
CA ARG A 301 12.16 8.99 -14.68
C ARG A 301 12.66 7.53 -14.59
N GLY A 302 12.70 6.80 -15.70
CA GLY A 302 13.34 5.48 -15.79
C GLY A 302 12.54 4.34 -15.14
N SER A 303 12.16 3.36 -15.97
CA SER A 303 11.74 1.98 -15.64
C SER A 303 10.55 1.68 -14.69
N GLN A 304 10.07 2.57 -13.80
CA GLN A 304 9.02 2.21 -12.81
C GLN A 304 7.85 3.23 -12.67
N SER A 305 7.94 4.45 -13.24
CA SER A 305 6.82 5.41 -13.22
C SER A 305 5.90 5.20 -14.44
N LYS A 306 4.60 4.98 -14.17
CA LYS A 306 3.56 4.83 -15.19
C LYS A 306 3.29 6.17 -15.89
N SER A 307 3.03 6.14 -17.19
CA SER A 307 2.58 7.31 -17.94
C SER A 307 1.45 8.05 -17.22
N GLY A 308 1.47 9.39 -17.26
CA GLY A 308 0.33 10.22 -16.84
C GLY A 308 -0.81 10.24 -17.83
N VAL A 309 -0.55 9.69 -19.02
CA VAL A 309 -1.45 9.62 -20.16
C VAL A 309 -1.84 8.16 -20.36
N ASP A 310 -3.14 7.88 -20.25
CA ASP A 310 -3.69 6.55 -20.51
C ASP A 310 -4.06 6.41 -21.99
N PHE A 311 -4.53 7.49 -22.63
CA PHE A 311 -4.87 7.52 -24.05
C PHE A 311 -4.44 8.81 -24.74
N TYR A 312 -3.95 8.67 -25.97
CA TYR A 312 -3.91 9.78 -26.91
C TYR A 312 -5.25 9.86 -27.64
N LEU A 313 -5.76 11.07 -27.76
CA LEU A 313 -6.97 11.41 -28.48
C LEU A 313 -6.62 12.06 -29.81
N GLU A 314 -7.60 12.21 -30.70
CA GLU A 314 -7.46 13.05 -31.88
C GLU A 314 -7.01 14.48 -31.53
N LYS A 315 -6.44 15.18 -32.53
CA LYS A 315 -5.95 16.57 -32.39
C LYS A 315 -4.87 16.71 -31.29
N ASP A 316 -4.03 15.69 -31.15
CA ASP A 316 -2.89 15.67 -30.21
C ASP A 316 -3.28 15.93 -28.74
N ASN A 317 -4.51 15.60 -28.36
CA ASN A 317 -4.99 15.71 -26.99
C ASN A 317 -4.73 14.41 -26.21
N THR A 318 -4.81 14.51 -24.89
CA THR A 318 -4.50 13.42 -23.96
C THR A 318 -5.63 13.19 -22.95
N LEU A 319 -5.79 11.93 -22.55
CA LEU A 319 -6.78 11.50 -21.57
C LEU A 319 -6.14 10.64 -20.48
N SER A 320 -6.45 10.96 -19.23
CA SER A 320 -6.21 10.07 -18.08
C SER A 320 -7.52 9.48 -17.56
N VAL A 321 -7.45 8.30 -16.97
CA VAL A 321 -8.59 7.57 -16.41
C VAL A 321 -8.41 7.41 -14.91
N LYS A 322 -9.44 7.77 -14.15
CA LYS A 322 -9.50 7.53 -12.70
C LYS A 322 -10.78 6.79 -12.37
N THR A 323 -10.67 5.81 -11.49
CA THR A 323 -11.83 5.04 -11.03
C THR A 323 -11.93 5.01 -9.51
N ASN A 324 -13.15 4.91 -9.01
CA ASN A 324 -13.43 4.71 -7.60
C ASN A 324 -14.50 3.65 -7.39
N LYS A 325 -14.33 2.82 -6.35
CA LYS A 325 -15.33 1.82 -5.92
C LYS A 325 -16.18 2.21 -4.72
N SER A 326 -15.92 3.37 -4.13
CA SER A 326 -16.49 3.74 -2.84
C SER A 326 -16.83 5.22 -2.80
N LYS A 327 -17.84 5.55 -2.00
CA LYS A 327 -18.26 6.93 -1.70
C LYS A 327 -17.21 7.76 -0.94
N SER A 328 -16.04 7.20 -0.63
CA SER A 328 -14.92 8.00 -0.11
C SER A 328 -14.24 8.85 -1.20
N PHE A 329 -14.44 8.49 -2.48
CA PHE A 329 -13.92 9.20 -3.66
C PHE A 329 -12.41 9.49 -3.59
N LYS A 330 -11.65 8.67 -2.85
CA LYS A 330 -10.23 8.93 -2.63
C LYS A 330 -9.42 8.68 -3.90
N VAL A 331 -8.75 9.70 -4.43
CA VAL A 331 -7.87 9.62 -5.61
C VAL A 331 -6.49 10.18 -5.26
N CYS A 332 -5.44 9.50 -5.72
CA CYS A 332 -4.05 9.95 -5.56
C CYS A 332 -3.56 10.59 -6.86
N PRO A 333 -2.83 11.71 -6.80
CA PRO A 333 -1.94 12.12 -7.87
C PRO A 333 -0.92 11.01 -8.17
N PRO A 334 -0.66 10.61 -9.42
CA PRO A 334 0.19 9.46 -9.74
C PRO A 334 1.63 9.58 -9.21
N GLU A 335 2.27 10.72 -9.45
CA GLU A 335 3.70 10.92 -9.12
C GLU A 335 3.94 11.28 -7.66
N ILE A 336 3.12 12.18 -7.14
CA ILE A 336 3.35 12.81 -5.84
C ILE A 336 2.34 12.37 -4.77
N GLY A 337 1.36 11.52 -5.09
CA GLY A 337 0.36 11.10 -4.10
C GLY A 337 0.88 10.12 -3.04
N GLN A 338 1.97 9.39 -3.29
CA GLN A 338 2.57 8.45 -2.30
C GLN A 338 4.12 8.44 -2.30
N PRO A 339 4.81 9.57 -2.43
CA PRO A 339 6.26 9.63 -2.63
C PRO A 339 7.04 9.12 -1.41
N SER A 340 8.23 8.60 -1.68
CA SER A 340 9.28 8.55 -0.66
C SER A 340 9.80 9.94 -0.33
N PRO A 341 10.45 10.17 0.82
CA PRO A 341 11.08 11.45 1.15
C PRO A 341 11.96 12.01 0.03
N LYS A 342 12.82 11.19 -0.56
CA LYS A 342 13.68 11.57 -1.70
C LYS A 342 12.87 12.01 -2.93
N THR A 343 11.75 11.33 -3.21
CA THR A 343 10.86 11.72 -4.31
C THR A 343 10.11 13.01 -3.98
N PHE A 344 9.69 13.19 -2.74
CA PHE A 344 9.05 14.42 -2.31
C PHE A 344 10.01 15.61 -2.45
N ASP A 345 11.28 15.45 -2.03
CA ASP A 345 12.33 16.46 -2.23
C ASP A 345 12.58 16.79 -3.69
N LEU A 346 12.61 15.79 -4.57
CA LEU A 346 12.77 16.00 -6.01
C LEU A 346 11.74 16.99 -6.58
N TYR A 347 10.51 16.98 -6.06
CA TYR A 347 9.43 17.84 -6.56
C TYR A 347 9.25 19.15 -5.76
N PHE A 348 9.61 19.16 -4.47
CA PHE A 348 9.23 20.25 -3.56
C PHE A 348 10.37 20.98 -2.86
N SER A 349 11.59 20.45 -2.85
CA SER A 349 12.70 21.08 -2.10
C SER A 349 13.07 22.46 -2.65
N ASP A 350 13.04 22.64 -3.97
CA ASP A 350 13.34 23.92 -4.62
C ASP A 350 12.22 24.96 -4.50
N LYS A 351 11.08 24.62 -3.88
CA LYS A 351 9.96 25.55 -3.70
C LYS A 351 10.18 26.56 -2.56
N GLY A 352 11.21 26.36 -1.73
CA GLY A 352 11.51 27.23 -0.59
C GLY A 352 10.54 27.10 0.58
N TRP A 353 9.79 25.99 0.64
CA TRP A 353 8.80 25.73 1.71
C TRP A 353 9.40 25.08 2.95
N TYR A 354 10.58 24.47 2.80
CA TYR A 354 11.36 23.78 3.81
C TYR A 354 12.79 23.57 3.27
N ASP A 355 13.75 23.24 4.13
CA ASP A 355 15.18 23.22 3.80
C ASP A 355 15.67 21.95 3.05
N GLY A 356 14.78 21.23 2.36
CA GLY A 356 15.10 19.93 1.77
C GLY A 356 15.34 18.80 2.79
N ASN A 357 15.74 17.63 2.29
CA ASN A 357 15.92 16.40 3.08
C ASN A 357 14.71 16.15 3.97
N ILE A 358 13.53 16.07 3.35
CA ILE A 358 12.27 15.90 4.07
C ILE A 358 12.33 14.63 4.94
N ASP A 359 11.73 14.69 6.11
CA ASP A 359 11.47 13.53 6.96
C ASP A 359 10.04 13.61 7.49
N GLU A 360 9.64 12.63 8.30
CA GLU A 360 8.29 12.60 8.87
C GLU A 360 7.96 13.86 9.69
N ASN A 361 8.90 14.37 10.50
CA ASN A 361 8.67 15.52 11.36
C ASN A 361 8.51 16.80 10.53
N LYS A 362 9.45 17.04 9.60
CA LYS A 362 9.39 18.18 8.67
C LYS A 362 8.12 18.14 7.83
N PHE A 363 7.73 16.96 7.35
CA PHE A 363 6.49 16.80 6.58
C PHE A 363 5.25 17.15 7.41
N ARG A 364 5.19 16.72 8.67
CA ARG A 364 4.11 17.09 9.60
C ARG A 364 4.08 18.59 9.86
N GLU A 365 5.22 19.23 10.07
CA GLU A 365 5.31 20.69 10.22
C GLU A 365 4.82 21.43 8.98
N LEU A 366 5.26 20.98 7.80
CA LEU A 366 4.85 21.52 6.51
C LEU A 366 3.33 21.41 6.32
N VAL A 367 2.75 20.24 6.59
CA VAL A 367 1.31 19.98 6.45
C VAL A 367 0.47 20.80 7.43
N ARG A 368 0.96 21.06 8.65
CA ARG A 368 0.23 21.85 9.67
C ARG A 368 0.23 23.34 9.37
N ASN A 369 1.18 23.83 8.59
CA ASN A 369 1.21 25.22 8.16
C ASN A 369 0.18 25.45 7.04
N THR A 370 -0.90 26.16 7.34
CA THR A 370 -2.00 26.39 6.39
C THR A 370 -1.57 27.15 5.13
N ASN A 371 -0.58 28.05 5.24
CA ASN A 371 -0.04 28.75 4.07
C ASN A 371 0.68 27.75 3.15
N THR A 372 1.56 26.93 3.70
CA THR A 372 2.33 25.96 2.91
C THR A 372 1.44 24.85 2.36
N VAL A 373 0.53 24.29 3.17
CA VAL A 373 -0.36 23.22 2.72
C VAL A 373 -1.30 23.70 1.60
N SER A 374 -1.71 24.97 1.60
CA SER A 374 -2.53 25.53 0.51
C SER A 374 -1.80 25.50 -0.84
N LEU A 375 -0.49 25.80 -0.84
CA LEU A 375 0.37 25.75 -2.01
C LEU A 375 0.64 24.30 -2.43
N LEU A 376 0.89 23.43 -1.45
CA LEU A 376 1.11 22.01 -1.69
C LEU A 376 -0.13 21.34 -2.30
N LEU A 377 -1.34 21.65 -1.81
CA LEU A 377 -2.60 21.16 -2.37
C LEU A 377 -2.77 21.61 -3.83
N ARG A 378 -2.37 22.85 -4.17
CA ARG A 378 -2.41 23.33 -5.56
C ARG A 378 -1.49 22.51 -6.47
N GLU A 379 -0.28 22.19 -6.03
CA GLU A 379 0.59 21.30 -6.80
C GLU A 379 -0.02 19.89 -6.91
N TYR A 380 -0.59 19.35 -5.83
CA TYR A 380 -1.30 18.08 -5.88
C TYR A 380 -2.42 18.05 -6.91
N VAL A 381 -3.20 19.13 -7.06
CA VAL A 381 -4.24 19.22 -8.11
C VAL A 381 -3.62 19.18 -9.51
N LYS A 382 -2.51 19.89 -9.75
CA LYS A 382 -1.83 19.88 -11.05
C LYS A 382 -1.36 18.48 -11.46
N PHE A 383 -0.75 17.75 -10.52
CA PHE A 383 -0.31 16.37 -10.77
C PHE A 383 -1.46 15.36 -10.71
N LEU A 384 -2.67 15.74 -10.27
CA LEU A 384 -3.82 14.86 -10.29
C LEU A 384 -4.29 14.56 -11.71
N ASN A 385 -4.19 15.56 -12.59
CA ASN A 385 -4.45 15.45 -14.02
C ASN A 385 -3.43 16.26 -14.84
N GLU A 386 -2.49 15.57 -15.47
CA GLU A 386 -1.53 16.19 -16.39
C GLU A 386 -2.07 16.26 -17.82
N CYS A 387 -3.12 15.48 -18.13
CA CYS A 387 -3.76 15.38 -19.43
C CYS A 387 -4.76 16.51 -19.69
N ASP A 388 -5.11 16.73 -20.95
CA ASP A 388 -6.15 17.69 -21.36
C ASP A 388 -7.51 17.31 -20.77
N TYR A 389 -7.77 16.00 -20.68
CA TYR A 389 -8.98 15.43 -20.11
C TYR A 389 -8.67 14.41 -19.01
N LEU A 390 -9.55 14.34 -18.01
CA LEU A 390 -9.63 13.26 -17.03
C LEU A 390 -11.03 12.65 -17.07
N LEU A 391 -11.11 11.37 -17.43
CA LEU A 391 -12.33 10.58 -17.29
C LEU A 391 -12.36 9.97 -15.90
N TRP A 392 -13.35 10.39 -15.11
CA TRP A 392 -13.59 9.84 -13.79
C TRP A 392 -14.82 8.94 -13.78
N SER A 393 -14.64 7.69 -13.39
CA SER A 393 -15.72 6.70 -13.27
C SER A 393 -15.89 6.20 -11.85
N LEU A 394 -17.12 6.29 -11.33
CA LEU A 394 -17.53 5.74 -10.05
C LEU A 394 -18.35 4.47 -10.26
N TYR A 395 -17.81 3.35 -9.78
CA TYR A 395 -18.46 2.03 -9.81
C TYR A 395 -18.83 1.61 -8.39
N LEU A 396 -20.09 1.74 -7.99
CA LEU A 396 -20.52 1.29 -6.65
C LEU A 396 -20.96 -0.17 -6.66
N ASN A 397 -21.60 -0.60 -7.74
CA ASN A 397 -22.02 -1.97 -8.04
C ASN A 397 -22.42 -2.05 -9.53
N ASP A 398 -22.84 -3.22 -9.98
CA ASP A 398 -23.17 -3.52 -11.38
C ASP A 398 -24.26 -2.62 -11.97
N ASN A 399 -25.15 -2.06 -11.13
CA ASN A 399 -26.23 -1.17 -11.55
C ASN A 399 -25.91 0.32 -11.33
N GLU A 400 -24.78 0.64 -10.68
CA GLU A 400 -24.40 1.99 -10.28
C GLU A 400 -23.00 2.32 -10.79
N LEU A 401 -22.91 2.49 -12.11
CA LEU A 401 -21.74 3.05 -12.80
C LEU A 401 -22.09 4.43 -13.35
N THR A 402 -21.35 5.44 -12.89
CA THR A 402 -21.47 6.82 -13.39
C THR A 402 -20.10 7.34 -13.79
N SER A 403 -20.05 8.19 -14.81
CA SER A 403 -18.80 8.79 -15.28
C SER A 403 -18.96 10.27 -15.60
N GLN A 404 -17.87 11.00 -15.45
CA GLN A 404 -17.77 12.41 -15.81
C GLN A 404 -16.41 12.67 -16.47
N ILE A 405 -16.43 13.41 -17.58
CA ILE A 405 -15.24 13.97 -18.19
C ILE A 405 -14.94 15.33 -17.57
N ILE A 406 -13.66 15.61 -17.32
CA ILE A 406 -13.18 16.82 -16.65
C ILE A 406 -12.06 17.41 -17.50
N ASN A 407 -12.16 18.69 -17.86
CA ASN A 407 -11.08 19.40 -18.54
C ASN A 407 -9.99 19.80 -17.55
N LYS A 408 -8.74 19.82 -18.02
CA LYS A 408 -7.58 20.28 -17.24
C LYS A 408 -7.79 21.65 -16.60
N SER A 409 -8.33 22.59 -17.37
CA SER A 409 -8.58 23.97 -16.92
C SER A 409 -9.58 24.04 -15.75
N GLU A 410 -10.52 23.10 -15.64
CA GLU A 410 -11.44 23.04 -14.50
C GLU A 410 -10.73 22.69 -13.20
N LEU A 411 -9.64 21.92 -13.26
CA LEU A 411 -8.85 21.56 -12.09
C LEU A 411 -7.80 22.64 -11.77
N GLU A 412 -7.14 23.19 -12.79
CA GLU A 412 -6.12 24.24 -12.62
C GLU A 412 -6.66 25.53 -11.96
N GLY A 413 -7.96 25.79 -12.13
CA GLY A 413 -8.65 26.91 -11.49
C GLY A 413 -8.86 26.77 -9.98
N ILE A 414 -8.73 25.55 -9.43
CA ILE A 414 -8.96 25.31 -8.01
C ILE A 414 -7.83 25.94 -7.18
N THR A 415 -8.20 26.84 -6.28
CA THR A 415 -7.29 27.49 -5.34
C THR A 415 -7.76 27.29 -3.90
N PHE A 416 -6.80 27.31 -2.98
CA PHE A 416 -7.06 27.07 -1.56
C PHE A 416 -6.67 28.31 -0.76
N ASN A 417 -7.65 28.92 -0.10
CA ASN A 417 -7.37 30.00 0.85
C ASN A 417 -6.91 29.39 2.19
N PRO A 418 -5.70 29.72 2.69
CA PRO A 418 -5.18 29.22 3.97
C PRO A 418 -6.15 29.38 5.16
N ASN A 419 -6.92 30.47 5.18
CA ASN A 419 -7.85 30.79 6.27
C ASN A 419 -9.10 29.90 6.29
N LEU A 420 -9.36 29.16 5.22
CA LEU A 420 -10.49 28.25 5.09
C LEU A 420 -10.09 26.78 5.34
N ILE A 421 -8.81 26.52 5.60
CA ILE A 421 -8.28 25.19 5.86
C ILE A 421 -8.42 24.84 7.34
N ASP A 422 -8.86 23.62 7.61
CA ASP A 422 -8.98 23.05 8.94
C ASP A 422 -8.56 21.58 8.94
N TYR A 423 -8.27 21.05 10.12
CA TYR A 423 -7.72 19.70 10.30
C TYR A 423 -8.64 18.85 11.17
N SER A 424 -8.67 17.53 10.94
CA SER A 424 -9.39 16.60 11.82
C SER A 424 -8.69 16.36 13.16
N ASN A 425 -7.39 16.63 13.23
CA ASN A 425 -6.52 16.49 14.40
C ASN A 425 -5.29 17.41 14.23
N ASP A 426 -4.42 17.47 15.24
CA ASP A 426 -3.22 18.32 15.26
C ASP A 426 -2.03 17.76 14.47
N PHE A 427 -2.14 16.54 13.92
CA PHE A 427 -1.15 15.80 13.13
C PHE A 427 0.26 15.70 13.73
N THR A 428 0.39 15.78 15.06
CA THR A 428 1.66 15.63 15.78
C THR A 428 2.11 14.17 15.81
N GLU A 429 1.27 13.29 16.34
CA GLU A 429 1.59 11.86 16.55
C GLU A 429 0.74 10.91 15.70
N LYS A 430 -0.40 11.40 15.19
CA LYS A 430 -1.34 10.59 14.41
C LYS A 430 -0.76 10.20 13.06
N SER A 431 -1.00 8.97 12.61
CA SER A 431 -0.54 8.48 11.31
C SER A 431 -1.27 9.12 10.12
N SER A 432 -2.37 9.84 10.37
CA SER A 432 -3.10 10.57 9.33
C SER A 432 -3.82 11.83 9.84
N VAL A 433 -4.07 12.76 8.93
CA VAL A 433 -4.91 13.94 9.15
C VAL A 433 -5.77 14.20 7.92
N THR A 434 -7.07 14.43 8.15
CA THR A 434 -7.99 14.88 7.11
C THR A 434 -7.99 16.40 7.03
N ILE A 435 -7.79 16.92 5.82
CA ILE A 435 -7.92 18.34 5.52
C ILE A 435 -9.37 18.63 5.18
N LYS A 436 -9.93 19.63 5.86
CA LYS A 436 -11.26 20.16 5.60
C LYS A 436 -11.15 21.58 5.05
N TYR A 437 -12.09 21.98 4.21
CA TYR A 437 -12.11 23.29 3.57
C TYR A 437 -13.50 23.91 3.60
N GLY A 438 -13.58 25.21 3.89
CA GLY A 438 -14.80 26.02 3.80
C GLY A 438 -15.03 26.93 5.01
N SER A 439 -15.89 27.94 4.83
CA SER A 439 -16.22 28.93 5.86
C SER A 439 -17.30 28.45 6.84
N ASN A 440 -18.48 28.07 6.33
CA ASN A 440 -19.65 27.72 7.15
C ASN A 440 -19.85 26.20 7.29
N LYS A 441 -19.66 25.45 6.20
CA LYS A 441 -19.74 23.98 6.18
C LYS A 441 -18.43 23.43 5.64
N LYS A 442 -17.57 22.98 6.54
CA LYS A 442 -16.27 22.41 6.22
C LYS A 442 -16.44 21.03 5.59
N ILE A 443 -16.01 20.87 4.34
CA ILE A 443 -16.02 19.59 3.63
C ILE A 443 -14.62 18.99 3.65
N SER A 444 -14.51 17.66 3.78
CA SER A 444 -13.20 16.98 3.72
C SER A 444 -12.69 16.98 2.28
N ILE A 445 -11.58 17.67 2.01
CA ILE A 445 -11.00 17.76 0.66
C ILE A 445 -9.91 16.72 0.41
N GLY A 446 -9.25 16.22 1.45
CA GLY A 446 -8.21 15.22 1.30
C GLY A 446 -7.66 14.73 2.63
N GLU A 447 -6.71 13.80 2.56
CA GLU A 447 -6.09 13.16 3.71
C GLU A 447 -4.60 12.99 3.49
N PHE A 448 -3.81 13.49 4.43
CA PHE A 448 -2.39 13.20 4.55
C PHE A 448 -2.17 12.00 5.46
N GLN A 449 -1.20 11.15 5.12
CA GLN A 449 -0.82 10.00 5.93
C GLN A 449 0.70 9.86 5.94
N VAL A 450 1.27 9.50 7.08
CA VAL A 450 2.67 9.11 7.20
C VAL A 450 2.76 7.64 7.56
N HIS A 451 3.55 6.90 6.80
CA HIS A 451 3.85 5.50 7.06
C HIS A 451 5.35 5.35 7.26
N SER A 452 5.84 5.58 8.49
CA SER A 452 7.26 5.45 8.87
C SER A 452 7.90 4.14 8.42
N ALA A 453 7.17 3.03 8.58
CA ALA A 453 7.61 1.70 8.16
C ALA A 453 7.68 1.48 6.64
N ARG A 454 7.03 2.33 5.84
CA ARG A 454 6.97 2.22 4.37
C ARG A 454 7.78 3.31 3.67
N ASN A 455 8.44 4.19 4.43
CA ASN A 455 9.14 5.35 3.90
C ASN A 455 8.28 6.15 2.89
N SER A 456 7.00 6.40 3.21
CA SER A 456 6.02 7.00 2.29
C SER A 456 5.24 8.14 2.95
N LEU A 457 5.17 9.27 2.23
CA LEU A 457 4.44 10.48 2.58
C LEU A 457 3.22 10.56 1.66
N LYS A 458 2.06 10.13 2.14
CA LYS A 458 0.89 9.89 1.30
C LYS A 458 -0.13 11.01 1.37
N PHE A 459 -0.71 11.36 0.24
CA PHE A 459 -1.83 12.28 0.12
C PHE A 459 -2.89 11.78 -0.87
N ARG A 460 -4.16 11.94 -0.51
CA ARG A 460 -5.32 11.58 -1.35
C ARG A 460 -6.39 12.64 -1.28
N PHE A 461 -6.89 13.09 -2.43
CA PHE A 461 -8.08 13.93 -2.47
C PHE A 461 -9.34 13.12 -2.27
N ASN A 462 -10.32 13.67 -1.57
CA ASN A 462 -11.71 13.29 -1.80
C ASN A 462 -12.15 14.00 -3.09
N PHE A 463 -12.17 13.25 -4.19
CA PHE A 463 -12.32 13.83 -5.51
C PHE A 463 -13.70 14.48 -5.70
N GLY A 464 -14.78 13.84 -5.26
CA GLY A 464 -16.13 14.43 -5.32
C GLY A 464 -16.21 15.80 -4.63
N ASN A 465 -15.63 15.93 -3.43
CA ASN A 465 -15.57 17.21 -2.72
C ASN A 465 -14.62 18.20 -3.40
N LEU A 466 -13.49 17.75 -3.95
CA LEU A 466 -12.58 18.61 -4.72
C LEU A 466 -13.30 19.21 -5.94
N LEU A 467 -14.05 18.40 -6.69
CA LEU A 467 -14.80 18.86 -7.87
C LEU A 467 -15.91 19.86 -7.51
N SER A 468 -16.41 19.86 -6.27
CA SER A 468 -17.38 20.85 -5.80
C SER A 468 -16.77 22.25 -5.58
N LEU A 469 -15.44 22.38 -5.68
CA LEU A 469 -14.70 23.65 -5.54
C LEU A 469 -14.39 24.31 -6.89
N LYS A 470 -14.77 23.68 -8.00
CA LYS A 470 -14.58 24.20 -9.37
C LYS A 470 -15.40 25.45 -9.62
#